data_AF-A0AAD8F712-F1
#
_entry.id   AF-A0AAD8F712-F1
#
_cell.length_a   1.000
_cell.length_b   1.000
_cell.length_c   1.000
_cell.angle_alpha   90.00
_cell.angle_beta   90.00
_cell.angle_gamma   90.00
#
_symmetry.space_group_name_H-M   'P 1'
#
loop_
_entity.id
_entity.type
_entity.pdbx_description
1 polymer ?
#
loop_
_entity_poly.entity_id
_entity_poly.type
_entity_poly.pdbx_seq_one_letter_code
_entity_poly.pdbx_strand_id
1 'polypeptide(L)'
;MAAILFCLSLAWILSCVEAKTVTSNGGVGPLCGAHTCATNAICSSRQGETSCVCDRDHRGIGSFVCVPENDNYCAIFNDPSVKSFDGSHVQVPGEQMTFAAHIGTKLCYRNGKGAIVTAAGSCDVRVYVWYCRRRGKFFTCGMLVKVMVFNNSTVKHHTTRIHGEATQGRYIFKEEGQRCEFGNGLFGDPIETEVAGIGRIKSAYNHSNNFAFLDVGVCGIKVGLRPVDSVWDPLITPAGLVVTTSQECEPVYLSVEQTICSPPTGKGPSLEQQAAELSQEVGDTVTKEDLACLKVICGDVNQNFPGAQTNLNNLHETCNSCDKRTLVQAIKQCCFILHNPSFVNCYDKQTDVAYSIIKKQKTVLKKTSKLTSLLDECLFGLCSENSDMCRLVQNSIEDSGCADKIRPNQHTILNSTCEYY
;
A
#
# COMPACT_ATOMS: atom_id res chain seq x y z
N MET A 1 -27.48 41.39 11.92
CA MET A 1 -26.16 41.05 12.52
C MET A 1 -26.00 39.56 12.80
N ALA A 2 -26.94 38.88 13.49
CA ALA A 2 -26.85 37.44 13.77
C ALA A 2 -26.74 36.55 12.51
N ALA A 3 -27.48 36.86 11.44
CA ALA A 3 -27.40 36.11 10.18
C ALA A 3 -26.05 36.24 9.45
N ILE A 4 -25.39 37.40 9.55
CA ILE A 4 -24.08 37.64 8.94
C ILE A 4 -22.99 36.91 9.72
N LEU A 5 -23.07 36.91 11.06
CA LEU A 5 -22.20 36.12 11.93
C LEU A 5 -22.38 34.60 11.72
N PHE A 6 -23.60 34.13 11.46
CA PHE A 6 -23.87 32.73 11.14
C PHE A 6 -23.40 32.33 9.74
N CYS A 7 -23.52 33.20 8.74
CA CYS A 7 -22.95 32.96 7.40
C CYS A 7 -21.41 33.03 7.40
N LEU A 8 -20.81 33.92 8.19
CA LEU A 8 -19.36 33.99 8.35
C LEU A 8 -18.82 32.79 9.13
N SER A 9 -19.53 32.30 10.15
CA SER A 9 -19.16 31.07 10.85
C SER A 9 -19.36 29.84 9.96
N LEU A 10 -20.42 29.76 9.16
CA LEU A 10 -20.58 28.69 8.15
C LEU A 10 -19.52 28.76 7.06
N ALA A 11 -19.14 29.95 6.60
CA ALA A 11 -18.08 30.14 5.62
C ALA A 11 -16.71 29.75 6.22
N TRP A 12 -16.44 30.06 7.48
CA TRP A 12 -15.26 29.59 8.22
C TRP A 12 -15.26 28.08 8.45
N ILE A 13 -16.41 27.49 8.80
CA ILE A 13 -16.57 26.03 8.95
C ILE A 13 -16.44 25.32 7.59
N LEU A 14 -16.85 25.97 6.49
CA LEU A 14 -16.68 25.46 5.11
C LEU A 14 -15.27 25.69 4.55
N SER A 15 -14.49 26.63 5.08
CA SER A 15 -13.09 26.86 4.72
C SER A 15 -12.10 26.16 5.66
N CYS A 16 -12.59 25.54 6.73
CA CYS A 16 -11.89 24.47 7.42
C CYS A 16 -12.16 23.14 6.72
N VAL A 17 -11.12 22.36 6.45
CA VAL A 17 -11.14 20.98 5.92
C VAL A 17 -11.18 20.82 4.38
N GLU A 18 -10.62 21.75 3.59
CA GLU A 18 -10.30 21.44 2.19
C GLU A 18 -8.87 20.90 2.06
N ALA A 19 -8.75 19.58 1.88
CA ALA A 19 -7.47 18.93 1.57
C ALA A 19 -6.78 19.61 0.38
N LYS A 20 -5.46 19.85 0.50
CA LYS A 20 -4.70 20.47 -0.59
C LYS A 20 -4.72 19.55 -1.79
N THR A 21 -5.17 20.09 -2.92
CA THR A 21 -5.20 19.37 -4.19
C THR A 21 -4.06 19.85 -5.08
N VAL A 22 -3.17 18.95 -5.48
CA VAL A 22 -2.08 19.21 -6.43
C VAL A 22 -2.34 18.45 -7.72
N THR A 23 -2.28 19.15 -8.85
CA THR A 23 -2.42 18.51 -10.18
C THR A 23 -1.05 18.41 -10.84
N SER A 24 -0.79 17.27 -11.49
CA SER A 24 0.33 17.04 -12.38
C SER A 24 -0.18 16.59 -13.74
N ASN A 25 0.27 17.26 -14.80
CA ASN A 25 0.02 16.85 -16.19
C ASN A 25 1.33 16.37 -16.81
N GLY A 26 2.18 15.71 -16.01
CA GLY A 26 3.56 15.39 -16.35
C GLY A 26 3.69 14.73 -17.70
N GLY A 27 4.55 15.29 -18.54
CA GLY A 27 4.97 14.67 -19.79
C GLY A 27 5.65 13.37 -19.47
N VAL A 28 4.98 12.27 -19.74
CA VAL A 28 5.53 10.95 -19.52
C VAL A 28 6.77 10.83 -20.41
N GLY A 29 7.90 10.36 -19.85
CA GLY A 29 9.18 10.28 -20.57
C GLY A 29 9.06 9.54 -21.91
N PRO A 30 10.08 9.62 -22.79
CA PRO A 30 10.00 8.97 -24.10
C PRO A 30 9.63 7.49 -23.94
N LEU A 31 8.70 7.03 -24.78
CA LEU A 31 8.28 5.63 -24.81
C LEU A 31 9.48 4.75 -25.21
N CYS A 32 9.67 3.69 -24.45
CA CYS A 32 10.76 2.74 -24.59
C CYS A 32 10.21 1.32 -24.46
N GLY A 33 9.93 0.70 -25.60
CA GLY A 33 9.16 -0.55 -25.63
C GLY A 33 7.72 -0.31 -25.17
N ALA A 34 7.28 -1.06 -24.14
CA ALA A 34 5.93 -0.95 -23.58
C ALA A 34 5.76 0.16 -22.52
N HIS A 35 6.86 0.80 -22.10
CA HIS A 35 6.87 1.69 -20.94
C HIS A 35 7.50 3.03 -21.26
N THR A 36 7.12 4.06 -20.53
CA THR A 36 7.87 5.31 -20.45
C THR A 36 8.92 5.25 -19.36
N CYS A 37 10.09 5.82 -19.62
CA CYS A 37 11.17 5.80 -18.64
C CYS A 37 10.99 6.87 -17.57
N ALA A 38 11.30 6.50 -16.33
CA ALA A 38 11.39 7.42 -15.21
C ALA A 38 12.58 8.39 -15.39
N THR A 39 12.53 9.51 -14.68
CA THR A 39 13.71 10.38 -14.50
C THR A 39 14.89 9.55 -13.99
N ASN A 40 16.09 9.78 -14.55
CA ASN A 40 17.33 9.02 -14.30
C ASN A 40 17.31 7.56 -14.84
N ALA A 41 16.43 7.28 -15.80
CA ALA A 41 16.50 6.08 -16.61
C ALA A 41 16.79 6.42 -18.08
N ILE A 42 17.48 5.51 -18.75
CA ILE A 42 17.78 5.56 -20.18
C ILE A 42 17.00 4.45 -20.90
N CYS A 43 16.60 4.72 -22.14
CA CYS A 43 16.05 3.69 -23.00
C CYS A 43 17.21 2.86 -23.58
N SER A 44 17.21 1.56 -23.31
CA SER A 44 18.27 0.64 -23.70
C SER A 44 17.69 -0.50 -24.54
N SER A 45 18.34 -0.81 -25.66
CA SER A 45 18.02 -1.99 -26.47
C SER A 45 19.10 -3.04 -26.26
N ARG A 46 18.73 -4.19 -25.68
CA ARG A 46 19.63 -5.33 -25.47
C ARG A 46 18.96 -6.59 -25.97
N GLN A 47 19.68 -7.36 -26.80
CA GLN A 47 19.21 -8.66 -27.32
C GLN A 47 17.84 -8.61 -28.03
N GLY A 48 17.50 -7.48 -28.65
CA GLY A 48 16.23 -7.28 -29.35
C GLY A 48 15.09 -6.75 -28.48
N GLU A 49 15.28 -6.62 -27.18
CA GLU A 49 14.30 -6.04 -26.25
C GLU A 49 14.68 -4.59 -25.89
N THR A 50 13.73 -3.68 -26.06
CA THR A 50 13.87 -2.27 -25.70
C THR A 50 13.19 -2.01 -24.36
N SER A 51 13.95 -1.60 -23.35
CA SER A 51 13.45 -1.40 -21.98
C SER A 51 14.12 -0.22 -21.28
N CYS A 52 13.43 0.32 -20.28
CA CYS A 52 13.97 1.38 -19.43
C CYS A 52 14.91 0.80 -18.38
N VAL A 53 16.15 1.28 -18.37
CA VAL A 53 17.19 0.88 -17.42
C VAL A 53 17.66 2.12 -16.66
N CYS A 54 17.85 2.02 -15.34
CA CYS A 54 18.41 3.13 -14.57
C CYS A 54 19.82 3.50 -15.09
N ASP A 55 20.17 4.78 -15.00
CA ASP A 55 21.49 5.25 -15.38
C ASP A 55 22.61 4.70 -14.45
N ARG A 56 23.87 5.05 -14.74
CA ARG A 56 25.05 4.42 -14.13
C ARG A 56 25.11 4.54 -12.60
N ASP A 57 24.55 5.59 -12.01
CA ASP A 57 24.67 5.88 -10.57
C ASP A 57 23.37 5.56 -9.82
N HIS A 58 22.42 4.92 -10.50
CA HIS A 58 21.12 4.56 -9.96
C HIS A 58 20.80 3.08 -10.18
N ARG A 59 20.00 2.53 -9.28
CA ARG A 59 19.39 1.21 -9.40
C ARG A 59 17.89 1.32 -9.24
N GLY A 60 17.14 0.31 -9.67
CA GLY A 60 15.68 0.36 -9.56
C GLY A 60 14.97 -0.34 -10.70
N ILE A 61 13.79 0.16 -11.01
CA ILE A 61 12.96 -0.27 -12.13
C ILE A 61 12.81 0.95 -13.03
N GLY A 62 13.49 0.96 -14.17
CA GLY A 62 13.65 2.16 -15.00
C GLY A 62 12.34 2.79 -15.51
N SER A 63 11.25 2.03 -15.57
CA SER A 63 9.91 2.53 -15.92
C SER A 63 9.13 3.11 -14.72
N PHE A 64 9.55 2.79 -13.51
CA PHE A 64 8.87 3.20 -12.28
C PHE A 64 9.70 4.20 -11.49
N VAL A 65 10.85 3.78 -10.97
CA VAL A 65 11.71 4.59 -10.09
C VAL A 65 13.16 4.14 -10.21
N CYS A 66 14.06 5.12 -10.28
CA CYS A 66 15.51 4.94 -10.13
C CYS A 66 15.96 5.65 -8.87
N VAL A 67 16.65 4.92 -7.99
CA VAL A 67 17.14 5.37 -6.69
C VAL A 67 18.67 5.34 -6.70
N PRO A 68 19.35 6.19 -5.92
CA PRO A 68 20.81 6.14 -5.81
C PRO A 68 21.31 4.73 -5.48
N GLU A 69 22.47 4.34 -6.02
CA GLU A 69 22.99 2.96 -5.85
C GLU A 69 23.11 2.52 -4.38
N ASN A 70 23.47 3.44 -3.48
CA ASN A 70 23.61 3.21 -2.05
C ASN A 70 22.28 3.13 -1.27
N ASP A 71 21.14 3.44 -1.89
CA ASP A 71 19.85 3.43 -1.23
C ASP A 71 19.14 2.10 -1.44
N ASN A 72 18.45 1.58 -0.43
CA ASN A 72 17.54 0.44 -0.59
C ASN A 72 16.16 0.93 -1.01
N TYR A 73 15.41 0.07 -1.72
CA TYR A 73 14.02 0.37 -2.04
C TYR A 73 13.14 -0.87 -1.94
N CYS A 74 11.89 -0.64 -1.54
CA CYS A 74 10.77 -1.55 -1.72
C CYS A 74 9.76 -0.88 -2.65
N ALA A 75 9.15 -1.64 -3.55
CA ALA A 75 8.14 -1.14 -4.47
C ALA A 75 6.90 -2.04 -4.46
N ILE A 76 5.72 -1.43 -4.42
CA ILE A 76 4.42 -2.09 -4.49
C ILE A 76 3.73 -1.61 -5.76
N PHE A 77 3.47 -2.52 -6.69
CA PHE A 77 2.89 -2.22 -8.00
C PHE A 77 1.37 -2.44 -8.00
N ASN A 78 0.75 -2.20 -9.16
CA ASN A 78 -0.63 -2.59 -9.43
C ASN A 78 -0.78 -4.13 -9.51
N ASP A 79 -1.99 -4.61 -9.23
CA ASP A 79 -2.38 -6.03 -9.11
C ASP A 79 -1.44 -6.77 -8.15
N PRO A 80 -1.49 -6.39 -6.85
CA PRO A 80 -0.32 -5.77 -6.28
C PRO A 80 0.81 -6.75 -6.17
N SER A 81 1.91 -6.44 -6.85
CA SER A 81 3.15 -7.17 -6.69
C SER A 81 4.10 -6.35 -5.86
N VAL A 82 4.76 -7.00 -4.91
CA VAL A 82 5.69 -6.37 -3.98
C VAL A 82 7.09 -6.82 -4.35
N LYS A 83 7.96 -5.87 -4.64
CA LYS A 83 9.41 -6.07 -4.68
C LYS A 83 9.99 -5.53 -3.38
N SER A 84 10.40 -6.43 -2.50
CA SER A 84 10.91 -6.11 -1.15
C SER A 84 12.36 -5.60 -1.18
N PHE A 85 12.85 -5.12 -0.03
CA PHE A 85 14.23 -4.63 0.08
C PHE A 85 15.29 -5.73 -0.07
N ASP A 86 14.96 -6.99 0.25
CA ASP A 86 15.78 -8.18 -0.05
C ASP A 86 15.78 -8.57 -1.53
N GLY A 87 14.98 -7.90 -2.37
CA GLY A 87 14.82 -8.24 -3.78
C GLY A 87 13.83 -9.38 -4.05
N SER A 88 13.19 -9.96 -3.03
CA SER A 88 12.10 -10.91 -3.23
C SER A 88 10.91 -10.25 -3.93
N HIS A 89 10.19 -11.04 -4.74
CA HIS A 89 9.01 -10.60 -5.47
C HIS A 89 7.85 -11.53 -5.16
N VAL A 90 6.70 -10.96 -4.76
CA VAL A 90 5.48 -11.70 -4.45
C VAL A 90 4.24 -10.95 -4.93
N GLN A 91 3.14 -11.67 -5.15
CA GLN A 91 1.83 -11.08 -5.37
C GLN A 91 1.06 -11.03 -4.05
N VAL A 92 0.39 -9.91 -3.78
CA VAL A 92 -0.39 -9.69 -2.56
C VAL A 92 -1.83 -9.33 -2.92
N PRO A 93 -2.82 -9.75 -2.10
CA PRO A 93 -4.21 -9.33 -2.30
C PRO A 93 -4.33 -7.86 -1.90
N GLY A 94 -5.44 -7.17 -2.21
CA GLY A 94 -5.61 -5.84 -1.60
C GLY A 94 -6.92 -5.10 -1.85
N GLU A 95 -7.89 -5.25 -0.96
CA GLU A 95 -8.93 -4.23 -0.70
C GLU A 95 -8.66 -3.42 0.58
N GLN A 96 -7.75 -3.92 1.43
CA GLN A 96 -7.39 -3.40 2.74
C GLN A 96 -6.31 -2.30 2.63
N MET A 97 -6.16 -1.51 3.70
CA MET A 97 -4.88 -0.86 3.99
C MET A 97 -3.88 -1.90 4.50
N THR A 98 -2.69 -1.92 3.92
CA THR A 98 -1.59 -2.82 4.26
C THR A 98 -0.46 -2.06 4.95
N PHE A 99 0.18 -2.69 5.94
CA PHE A 99 1.41 -2.20 6.55
C PHE A 99 2.59 -2.50 5.62
N ALA A 100 3.03 -1.50 4.86
CA ALA A 100 4.07 -1.69 3.84
C ALA A 100 5.45 -1.88 4.47
N ALA A 101 5.88 -0.94 5.32
CA ALA A 101 7.21 -0.93 5.92
C ALA A 101 7.23 -0.22 7.27
N HIS A 102 8.10 -0.66 8.17
CA HIS A 102 8.36 -0.02 9.45
C HIS A 102 9.88 0.10 9.64
N ILE A 103 10.38 1.34 9.68
CA ILE A 103 11.80 1.64 9.63
C ILE A 103 12.17 2.55 10.79
N GLY A 104 13.09 2.08 11.63
CA GLY A 104 13.81 2.88 12.60
C GLY A 104 15.13 3.38 11.99
N THR A 105 15.56 4.59 12.30
CA THR A 105 16.81 5.14 11.77
C THR A 105 17.35 6.23 12.68
N LYS A 106 18.65 6.51 12.60
CA LYS A 106 19.25 7.67 13.26
C LYS A 106 18.82 8.94 12.54
N LEU A 107 18.77 10.05 13.26
CA LEU A 107 18.68 11.34 12.60
C LEU A 107 19.91 11.56 11.73
N CYS A 108 19.72 11.98 10.49
CA CYS A 108 20.79 12.22 9.54
C CYS A 108 20.48 13.43 8.65
N TYR A 109 21.53 14.11 8.18
CA TYR A 109 21.40 15.23 7.25
C TYR A 109 22.61 15.30 6.33
N ARG A 110 22.43 15.91 5.15
CA ARG A 110 23.55 16.23 4.26
C ARG A 110 24.22 17.52 4.73
N ASN A 111 25.51 17.46 5.02
CA ASN A 111 26.29 18.65 5.37
C ASN A 111 26.57 19.52 4.13
N GLY A 112 27.19 20.69 4.32
CA GLY A 112 27.52 21.62 3.23
C GLY A 112 28.50 21.08 2.17
N LYS A 113 29.12 19.91 2.41
CA LYS A 113 29.97 19.18 1.45
C LYS A 113 29.24 18.03 0.76
N GLY A 114 27.95 17.84 1.04
CA GLY A 114 27.10 16.81 0.45
C GLY A 114 27.13 15.43 1.13
N ALA A 115 27.99 15.23 2.13
CA ALA A 115 28.09 13.97 2.88
C ALA A 115 26.97 13.85 3.92
N ILE A 116 26.42 12.65 4.08
CA ILE A 116 25.44 12.35 5.14
C ILE A 116 26.16 12.23 6.48
N VAL A 117 25.65 12.95 7.48
CA VAL A 117 26.15 12.97 8.86
C VAL A 117 25.01 12.60 9.79
N THR A 118 25.29 11.76 10.78
CA THR A 118 24.32 11.40 11.83
C THR A 118 24.30 12.43 12.95
N ALA A 119 23.12 12.64 13.54
CA ALA A 119 22.88 13.53 14.65
C ALA A 119 22.29 12.76 15.84
N ALA A 120 22.33 13.37 17.03
CA ALA A 120 21.72 12.80 18.23
C ALA A 120 20.19 12.71 18.05
N GLY A 121 19.65 11.51 18.22
CA GLY A 121 18.22 11.22 18.07
C GLY A 121 17.92 10.17 17.00
N SER A 122 16.63 9.93 16.78
CA SER A 122 16.16 8.85 15.91
C SER A 122 14.79 9.15 15.31
N CYS A 123 14.41 8.33 14.34
CA CYS A 123 13.09 8.31 13.75
C CYS A 123 12.47 6.91 13.82
N ASP A 124 11.16 6.85 14.02
CA ASP A 124 10.28 5.69 13.79
C ASP A 124 9.33 6.09 12.65
N VAL A 125 9.42 5.38 11.52
CA VAL A 125 8.62 5.64 10.32
C VAL A 125 7.80 4.41 9.97
N ARG A 126 6.47 4.57 9.93
CA ARG A 126 5.51 3.54 9.56
C ARG A 126 4.80 3.93 8.27
N VAL A 127 4.90 3.08 7.26
CA VAL A 127 4.35 3.31 5.93
C VAL A 127 3.21 2.34 5.68
N TYR A 128 2.05 2.88 5.35
CA TYR A 128 0.87 2.13 4.98
C TYR A 128 0.43 2.49 3.57
N VAL A 129 -0.20 1.55 2.90
CA VAL A 129 -0.70 1.69 1.53
C VAL A 129 -2.11 1.15 1.46
N TRP A 130 -2.99 1.76 0.67
CA TRP A 130 -4.30 1.18 0.38
C TRP A 130 -4.59 1.22 -1.11
N TYR A 131 -5.56 0.39 -1.50
CA TYR A 131 -5.83 0.09 -2.90
C TYR A 131 -7.25 0.49 -3.29
N CYS A 132 -7.46 0.72 -4.58
CA CYS A 132 -8.78 0.73 -5.18
C CYS A 132 -8.91 -0.37 -6.23
N ARG A 133 -10.12 -0.86 -6.39
CA ARG A 133 -10.45 -1.84 -7.42
C ARG A 133 -10.82 -1.20 -8.75
N ARG A 134 -10.33 -1.77 -9.86
CA ARG A 134 -10.75 -1.47 -11.24
C ARG A 134 -10.71 -2.75 -12.08
N ARG A 135 -11.83 -3.08 -12.75
CA ARG A 135 -11.93 -4.25 -13.66
C ARG A 135 -11.35 -5.56 -13.08
N GLY A 136 -11.64 -5.84 -11.81
CA GLY A 136 -11.13 -7.03 -11.11
C GLY A 136 -9.71 -6.93 -10.55
N LYS A 137 -8.96 -5.87 -10.84
CA LYS A 137 -7.60 -5.66 -10.34
C LYS A 137 -7.55 -4.63 -9.24
N PHE A 138 -6.54 -4.72 -8.38
CA PHE A 138 -6.31 -3.79 -7.28
C PHE A 138 -5.13 -2.87 -7.59
N PHE A 139 -5.30 -1.58 -7.40
CA PHE A 139 -4.32 -0.56 -7.77
C PHE A 139 -4.00 0.31 -6.58
N THR A 140 -2.75 0.70 -6.41
CA THR A 140 -2.39 1.63 -5.34
C THR A 140 -3.11 2.96 -5.52
N CYS A 141 -3.84 3.38 -4.49
CA CYS A 141 -4.66 4.58 -4.49
C CYS A 141 -4.20 5.62 -3.49
N GLY A 142 -3.47 5.22 -2.46
CA GLY A 142 -2.90 6.16 -1.54
C GLY A 142 -1.98 5.54 -0.52
N MET A 143 -1.35 6.44 0.22
CA MET A 143 -0.39 6.12 1.26
C MET A 143 -0.66 6.92 2.52
N LEU A 144 -0.38 6.31 3.67
CA LEU A 144 -0.40 6.94 4.97
C LEU A 144 0.97 6.70 5.58
N VAL A 145 1.67 7.77 5.95
CA VAL A 145 2.99 7.68 6.57
C VAL A 145 2.91 8.35 7.93
N LYS A 146 3.28 7.61 8.97
CA LYS A 146 3.39 8.11 10.33
C LYS A 146 4.86 8.17 10.70
N VAL A 147 5.30 9.31 11.19
CA VAL A 147 6.69 9.58 11.57
C VAL A 147 6.71 10.11 12.99
N MET A 148 7.56 9.52 13.82
CA MET A 148 7.93 10.03 15.12
C MET A 148 9.42 10.32 15.12
N VAL A 149 9.78 11.55 15.48
CA VAL A 149 11.17 12.01 15.56
C VAL A 149 11.52 12.28 17.01
N PHE A 150 12.55 11.62 17.50
CA PHE A 150 13.19 11.90 18.78
C PHE A 150 14.43 12.75 18.51
N ASN A 151 14.46 13.98 19.01
CA ASN A 151 15.63 14.85 18.93
C ASN A 151 15.88 15.45 20.32
N ASN A 152 16.96 15.00 20.97
CA ASN A 152 17.27 15.32 22.36
C ASN A 152 16.06 15.03 23.28
N SER A 153 15.56 16.04 23.99
CA SER A 153 14.38 15.97 24.86
C SER A 153 13.05 16.28 24.16
N THR A 154 13.05 16.42 22.83
CA THR A 154 11.84 16.73 22.06
C THR A 154 11.37 15.54 21.23
N VAL A 155 10.06 15.27 21.28
CA VAL A 155 9.39 14.29 20.41
C VAL A 155 8.48 15.06 19.47
N LYS A 156 8.61 14.80 18.17
CA LYS A 156 7.74 15.38 17.14
C LYS A 156 7.01 14.28 16.40
N HIS A 157 5.72 14.47 16.19
CA HIS A 157 4.89 13.57 15.39
C HIS A 157 4.52 14.24 14.07
N HIS A 158 4.49 13.45 13.01
CA HIS A 158 4.10 13.87 11.69
C HIS A 158 3.36 12.70 11.02
N THR A 159 2.08 12.88 10.73
CA THR A 159 1.30 11.91 9.97
C THR A 159 0.78 12.59 8.72
N THR A 160 1.10 12.01 7.56
CA THR A 160 0.66 12.51 6.26
C THR A 160 -0.05 11.42 5.50
N ARG A 161 -1.20 11.76 4.95
CA ARG A 161 -1.99 10.92 4.06
C ARG A 161 -2.00 11.57 2.68
N ILE A 162 -1.63 10.80 1.66
CA ILE A 162 -1.73 11.24 0.26
C ILE A 162 -2.59 10.23 -0.50
N HIS A 163 -3.65 10.72 -1.11
CA HIS A 163 -4.49 9.99 -2.05
C HIS A 163 -4.23 10.50 -3.47
N GLY A 164 -4.17 9.60 -4.44
CA GLY A 164 -3.99 9.95 -5.84
C GLY A 164 -5.08 9.36 -6.73
N GLU A 165 -5.48 10.12 -7.74
CA GLU A 165 -6.29 9.67 -8.86
C GLU A 165 -5.67 10.16 -10.17
N ALA A 166 -5.75 9.36 -11.24
CA ALA A 166 -5.30 9.80 -12.55
C ALA A 166 -6.27 9.40 -13.65
N THR A 167 -6.39 10.26 -14.66
CA THR A 167 -7.27 10.05 -15.82
C THR A 167 -6.69 10.78 -17.02
N GLN A 168 -6.40 10.05 -18.09
CA GLN A 168 -5.91 10.60 -19.37
C GLN A 168 -4.63 11.44 -19.21
N GLY A 169 -3.65 10.93 -18.48
CA GLY A 169 -2.36 11.57 -18.22
C GLY A 169 -2.41 12.71 -17.20
N ARG A 170 -3.59 13.04 -16.65
CA ARG A 170 -3.76 14.03 -15.60
C ARG A 170 -3.84 13.35 -14.23
N TYR A 171 -2.87 13.64 -13.38
CA TYR A 171 -2.73 13.12 -12.02
C TYR A 171 -3.17 14.18 -11.02
N ILE A 172 -3.98 13.79 -10.04
CA ILE A 172 -4.49 14.64 -8.98
C ILE A 172 -4.12 13.99 -7.64
N PHE A 173 -3.46 14.75 -6.78
CA PHE A 173 -3.07 14.32 -5.45
C PHE A 173 -3.82 15.15 -4.42
N LYS A 174 -4.45 14.47 -3.46
CA LYS A 174 -5.09 15.09 -2.29
C LYS A 174 -4.25 14.74 -1.06
N GLU A 175 -3.75 15.76 -0.39
CA GLU A 175 -2.86 15.63 0.76
C GLU A 175 -3.55 16.15 2.03
N GLU A 176 -3.45 15.36 3.10
CA GLU A 176 -3.94 15.69 4.43
C GLU A 176 -2.86 15.40 5.48
N GLY A 177 -2.81 16.21 6.53
CA GLY A 177 -1.76 16.14 7.56
C GLY A 177 -2.28 16.26 8.99
N GLN A 178 -1.54 15.70 9.94
CA GLN A 178 -1.74 15.93 11.39
C GLN A 178 -0.47 15.69 12.22
N ARG A 179 -0.38 16.32 13.39
CA ARG A 179 0.77 16.22 14.33
C ARG A 179 0.44 15.45 15.61
N CYS A 180 -0.67 14.73 15.65
CA CYS A 180 -1.05 13.92 16.81
C CYS A 180 -0.14 12.70 16.96
N GLU A 181 0.11 12.31 18.21
CA GLU A 181 0.76 11.05 18.55
C GLU A 181 -0.08 9.88 18.04
N PHE A 182 0.53 9.02 17.21
CA PHE A 182 0.02 7.78 16.58
C PHE A 182 -1.48 7.43 16.78
N GLY A 183 -2.38 8.37 16.45
CA GLY A 183 -3.76 8.32 16.87
C GLY A 183 -4.67 9.05 15.90
N ASN A 184 -5.95 8.67 15.90
CA ASN A 184 -7.00 9.07 14.96
C ASN A 184 -7.42 10.55 15.12
N GLY A 185 -6.48 11.47 15.21
CA GLY A 185 -6.78 12.90 15.13
C GLY A 185 -7.41 13.24 13.78
N LEU A 186 -8.14 14.35 13.76
CA LEU A 186 -8.78 14.83 12.54
C LEU A 186 -7.69 15.26 11.56
N PHE A 187 -7.72 14.67 10.37
CA PHE A 187 -6.88 15.08 9.27
C PHE A 187 -7.29 16.49 8.82
N GLY A 188 -6.32 17.37 8.70
CA GLY A 188 -6.50 18.72 8.19
C GLY A 188 -5.56 19.00 7.03
N ASP A 189 -5.24 20.27 6.84
CA ASP A 189 -4.33 20.72 5.80
C ASP A 189 -2.96 20.01 5.87
N PRO A 190 -2.25 19.90 4.74
CA PRO A 190 -0.87 19.41 4.72
C PRO A 190 0.00 20.08 5.76
N ILE A 191 0.92 19.31 6.33
CA ILE A 191 1.85 19.80 7.34
C ILE A 191 3.30 19.65 6.88
N GLU A 192 4.14 20.56 7.35
CA GLU A 192 5.59 20.38 7.39
C GLU A 192 6.04 20.29 8.85
N THR A 193 7.06 19.48 9.11
CA THR A 193 7.65 19.36 10.45
C THR A 193 9.14 19.67 10.37
N GLU A 194 9.54 20.81 10.92
CA GLU A 194 10.94 21.20 11.03
C GLU A 194 11.63 20.45 12.17
N VAL A 195 12.85 19.97 11.94
CA VAL A 195 13.75 19.39 12.94
C VAL A 195 14.98 20.30 13.01
N ALA A 196 15.07 21.06 14.11
CA ALA A 196 16.03 22.16 14.25
C ALA A 196 17.47 21.69 13.98
N GLY A 197 18.17 22.41 13.10
CA GLY A 197 19.55 22.13 12.72
C GLY A 197 19.76 20.91 11.81
N ILE A 198 18.69 20.20 11.42
CA ILE A 198 18.79 18.96 10.63
C ILE A 198 18.05 19.10 9.31
N GLY A 199 16.78 19.52 9.34
CA GLY A 199 15.98 19.66 8.12
C GLY A 199 14.48 19.66 8.39
N ARG A 200 13.69 19.17 7.43
CA ARG A 200 12.24 19.13 7.56
C ARG A 200 11.65 17.88 6.91
N ILE A 201 10.52 17.43 7.45
CA ILE A 201 9.64 16.45 6.85
C ILE A 201 8.58 17.21 6.05
N LYS A 202 8.47 16.93 4.74
CA LYS A 202 7.53 17.62 3.85
C LYS A 202 7.15 16.78 2.64
N SER A 203 6.03 17.13 2.02
CA SER A 203 5.64 16.55 0.73
C SER A 203 6.31 17.28 -0.44
N ALA A 204 6.63 16.54 -1.49
CA ALA A 204 7.22 17.05 -2.73
C ALA A 204 6.57 16.35 -3.92
N TYR A 205 6.47 17.05 -5.05
CA TYR A 205 5.76 16.55 -6.24
C TYR A 205 6.73 16.51 -7.42
N ASN A 206 7.03 15.31 -7.91
CA ASN A 206 7.80 15.15 -9.14
C ASN A 206 6.81 15.13 -10.30
N HIS A 207 6.61 16.30 -10.90
CA HIS A 207 5.68 16.46 -12.00
C HIS A 207 6.09 15.64 -13.22
N SER A 208 7.38 15.52 -13.54
CA SER A 208 7.87 14.75 -14.70
C SER A 208 7.56 13.26 -14.60
N ASN A 209 7.66 12.68 -13.40
CA ASN A 209 7.37 11.27 -13.16
C ASN A 209 5.98 11.02 -12.59
N ASN A 210 5.14 12.06 -12.43
CA ASN A 210 3.83 11.98 -11.80
C ASN A 210 3.84 11.27 -10.41
N PHE A 211 4.82 11.59 -9.57
CA PHE A 211 4.86 11.11 -8.18
C PHE A 211 4.55 12.22 -7.19
N ALA A 212 3.78 11.88 -6.16
CA ALA A 212 3.82 12.59 -4.89
C ALA A 212 4.75 11.84 -3.93
N PHE A 213 5.64 12.56 -3.27
CA PHE A 213 6.57 12.02 -2.31
C PHE A 213 6.35 12.66 -0.95
N LEU A 214 6.45 11.87 0.12
CA LEU A 214 6.80 12.38 1.43
C LEU A 214 8.30 12.21 1.62
N ASP A 215 9.00 13.34 1.72
CA ASP A 215 10.43 13.41 2.01
C ASP A 215 10.63 13.48 3.52
N VAL A 216 11.13 12.40 4.10
CA VAL A 216 11.56 12.30 5.49
C VAL A 216 13.09 12.35 5.54
N GLY A 217 13.69 13.28 4.79
CA GLY A 217 15.13 13.37 4.57
C GLY A 217 15.96 13.51 5.84
N VAL A 218 15.37 14.02 6.93
CA VAL A 218 15.98 14.04 8.28
C VAL A 218 16.24 12.64 8.86
N CYS A 219 15.70 11.61 8.23
CA CYS A 219 15.79 10.20 8.57
C CYS A 219 16.30 9.36 7.37
N GLY A 220 16.69 9.99 6.25
CA GLY A 220 17.11 9.27 5.05
C GLY A 220 16.03 8.38 4.42
N ILE A 221 14.73 8.70 4.62
CA ILE A 221 13.61 7.92 4.10
C ILE A 221 12.79 8.78 3.14
N LYS A 222 12.34 8.18 2.03
CA LYS A 222 11.40 8.81 1.11
C LYS A 222 10.33 7.81 0.70
N VAL A 223 9.07 8.24 0.73
CA VAL A 223 7.92 7.41 0.34
C VAL A 223 7.25 8.08 -0.84
N GLY A 224 7.10 7.38 -1.95
CA GLY A 224 6.50 7.88 -3.18
C GLY A 224 5.23 7.13 -3.55
N LEU A 225 4.23 7.86 -4.03
CA LEU A 225 3.00 7.35 -4.59
C LEU A 225 2.83 7.86 -6.03
N ARG A 226 2.56 6.93 -6.95
CA ARG A 226 2.04 7.23 -8.28
C ARG A 226 0.73 6.46 -8.44
N PRO A 227 -0.43 7.12 -8.52
CA PRO A 227 -1.72 6.46 -8.67
C PRO A 227 -1.89 5.89 -10.09
N VAL A 228 -2.77 4.91 -10.23
CA VAL A 228 -3.11 4.36 -11.56
C VAL A 228 -3.87 5.37 -12.40
N ASP A 229 -3.52 5.48 -13.69
CA ASP A 229 -4.36 6.15 -14.67
C ASP A 229 -5.52 5.24 -15.09
N SER A 230 -6.75 5.71 -14.89
CA SER A 230 -7.97 4.94 -15.13
C SER A 230 -8.29 4.71 -16.61
N VAL A 231 -7.69 5.49 -17.51
CA VAL A 231 -8.01 5.49 -18.95
C VAL A 231 -6.80 5.09 -19.80
N TRP A 232 -5.60 5.52 -19.43
CA TRP A 232 -4.39 5.05 -20.11
C TRP A 232 -4.05 3.63 -19.73
N ASP A 233 -3.40 2.92 -20.65
CA ASP A 233 -2.91 1.57 -20.37
C ASP A 233 -1.96 1.65 -19.17
N PRO A 234 -2.27 0.98 -18.03
CA PRO A 234 -1.43 1.00 -16.84
C PRO A 234 -0.03 0.41 -17.10
N LEU A 235 0.18 -0.23 -18.25
CA LEU A 235 1.50 -0.64 -18.73
C LEU A 235 2.36 0.56 -19.15
N ILE A 236 1.82 1.66 -19.67
CA ILE A 236 2.64 2.78 -20.16
C ILE A 236 3.42 3.44 -19.02
N THR A 237 2.75 3.69 -17.90
CA THR A 237 3.36 4.30 -16.72
C THR A 237 2.99 3.48 -15.48
N PRO A 238 3.88 2.57 -15.03
CA PRO A 238 3.61 1.72 -13.88
C PRO A 238 3.22 2.56 -12.67
N ALA A 239 2.10 2.22 -12.05
CA ALA A 239 1.63 2.86 -10.82
C ALA A 239 2.01 2.03 -9.60
N GLY A 240 2.07 2.67 -8.44
CA GLY A 240 2.49 2.00 -7.23
C GLY A 240 2.97 2.92 -6.11
N LEU A 241 3.42 2.27 -5.03
CA LEU A 241 4.16 2.86 -3.93
C LEU A 241 5.65 2.52 -4.07
N VAL A 242 6.54 3.44 -3.69
CA VAL A 242 7.95 3.16 -3.44
C VAL A 242 8.34 3.65 -2.05
N VAL A 243 9.10 2.85 -1.31
CA VAL A 243 9.75 3.26 -0.06
C VAL A 243 11.25 3.16 -0.28
N THR A 244 12.00 4.23 -0.08
CA THR A 244 13.46 4.24 -0.20
C THR A 244 14.11 4.58 1.13
N THR A 245 15.23 3.92 1.43
CA THR A 245 16.00 4.13 2.66
C THR A 245 17.47 4.32 2.32
N SER A 246 18.09 5.36 2.86
CA SER A 246 19.52 5.58 2.68
C SER A 246 20.32 4.73 3.64
N GLN A 247 21.23 3.88 3.12
CA GLN A 247 22.08 3.04 3.96
C GLN A 247 23.00 3.85 4.88
N GLU A 248 23.38 5.06 4.46
CA GLU A 248 24.23 5.98 5.22
C GLU A 248 23.55 6.49 6.51
N CYS A 249 22.21 6.42 6.59
CA CYS A 249 21.44 6.74 7.79
C CYS A 249 21.20 5.52 8.70
N GLU A 250 21.84 4.38 8.40
CA GLU A 250 21.81 3.15 9.19
C GLU A 250 20.38 2.67 9.54
N PRO A 251 19.52 2.38 8.54
CA PRO A 251 18.15 1.95 8.79
C PRO A 251 18.10 0.58 9.47
N VAL A 252 17.19 0.44 10.41
CA VAL A 252 16.79 -0.78 11.09
C VAL A 252 15.34 -1.07 10.71
N TYR A 253 15.07 -2.31 10.29
CA TYR A 253 13.74 -2.73 9.86
C TYR A 253 13.01 -3.36 11.05
N LEU A 254 11.87 -2.79 11.41
CA LEU A 254 11.07 -3.13 12.58
C LEU A 254 9.78 -3.81 12.15
N SER A 255 9.07 -4.46 13.09
CA SER A 255 7.79 -5.16 12.83
C SER A 255 7.79 -6.00 11.54
N VAL A 256 8.87 -6.75 11.33
CA VAL A 256 9.13 -7.47 10.08
C VAL A 256 8.05 -8.52 9.82
N GLU A 257 7.52 -9.10 10.89
CA GLU A 257 6.42 -10.06 10.91
C GLU A 257 5.08 -9.48 10.43
N GLN A 258 4.89 -8.16 10.51
CA GLN A 258 3.65 -7.48 10.10
C GLN A 258 3.76 -6.79 8.75
N THR A 259 4.98 -6.48 8.30
CA THR A 259 5.22 -5.67 7.10
C THR A 259 5.44 -6.53 5.86
N ILE A 260 4.92 -6.08 4.72
CA ILE A 260 5.07 -6.80 3.44
C ILE A 260 6.41 -6.53 2.74
N CYS A 261 7.09 -5.41 3.04
CA CYS A 261 8.42 -5.11 2.53
C CYS A 261 9.48 -5.76 3.42
N SER A 262 9.95 -6.95 3.06
CA SER A 262 10.99 -7.64 3.83
C SER A 262 12.33 -6.89 3.85
N PRO A 263 13.09 -6.94 4.97
CA PRO A 263 14.37 -6.24 5.13
C PRO A 263 15.42 -6.69 4.10
N PRO A 264 16.43 -5.86 3.77
CA PRO A 264 17.58 -6.28 2.99
C PRO A 264 18.29 -7.49 3.61
N THR A 265 18.97 -8.27 2.77
CA THR A 265 19.78 -9.42 3.21
C THR A 265 20.74 -9.02 4.34
N GLY A 266 20.71 -9.77 5.44
CA GLY A 266 21.57 -9.53 6.61
C GLY A 266 21.10 -8.40 7.55
N LYS A 267 19.94 -7.77 7.30
CA LYS A 267 19.35 -6.72 8.15
C LYS A 267 18.06 -7.15 8.85
N GLY A 268 17.72 -8.44 8.78
CA GLY A 268 16.52 -9.05 9.36
C GLY A 268 16.14 -10.32 8.59
N PRO A 269 15.09 -11.05 9.01
CA PRO A 269 14.66 -12.26 8.34
C PRO A 269 14.04 -11.92 6.98
N SER A 270 14.49 -12.57 5.91
CA SER A 270 13.91 -12.42 4.57
C SER A 270 12.48 -12.96 4.52
N LEU A 271 11.75 -12.67 3.43
CA LEU A 271 10.41 -13.24 3.28
C LEU A 271 10.43 -14.78 3.21
N GLU A 272 11.47 -15.33 2.57
CA GLU A 272 11.70 -16.77 2.46
C GLU A 272 11.96 -17.40 3.84
N GLN A 273 12.79 -16.76 4.66
CA GLN A 273 13.11 -17.24 6.02
C GLN A 273 11.86 -17.27 6.89
N GLN A 274 11.07 -16.20 6.89
CA GLN A 274 9.81 -16.14 7.64
C GLN A 274 8.80 -17.21 7.19
N ALA A 275 8.71 -17.45 5.88
CA ALA A 275 7.81 -18.49 5.35
C ALA A 275 8.28 -19.90 5.76
N ALA A 276 9.59 -20.15 5.75
CA ALA A 276 10.17 -21.41 6.20
C ALA A 276 9.99 -21.63 7.71
N GLU A 277 10.19 -20.59 8.54
CA GLU A 277 9.93 -20.62 9.98
C GLU A 277 8.47 -20.93 10.28
N LEU A 278 7.54 -20.25 9.60
CA LEU A 278 6.11 -20.52 9.74
C LEU A 278 5.75 -21.93 9.28
N SER A 279 6.38 -22.43 8.21
CA SER A 279 6.18 -23.81 7.73
C SER A 279 6.55 -24.85 8.79
N GLN A 280 7.67 -24.64 9.48
CA GLN A 280 8.12 -25.50 10.57
C GLN A 280 7.17 -25.43 11.77
N GLU A 281 6.68 -24.23 12.10
CA GLU A 281 5.76 -24.02 13.22
C GLU A 281 4.42 -24.74 13.01
N VAL A 282 3.84 -24.65 11.81
CA VAL A 282 2.50 -25.22 11.52
C VAL A 282 2.53 -26.65 10.99
N GLY A 283 3.72 -27.19 10.68
CA GLY A 283 3.89 -28.53 10.13
C GLY A 283 3.30 -28.70 8.71
N ASP A 284 3.23 -27.61 7.93
CA ASP A 284 2.73 -27.58 6.54
C ASP A 284 3.59 -26.60 5.72
N THR A 285 3.65 -26.79 4.39
CA THR A 285 4.46 -25.93 3.51
C THR A 285 3.80 -24.55 3.36
N VAL A 286 4.48 -23.47 3.73
CA VAL A 286 4.01 -22.10 3.57
C VAL A 286 4.87 -21.42 2.52
N THR A 287 4.25 -20.93 1.46
CA THR A 287 4.95 -20.16 0.41
C THR A 287 5.11 -18.69 0.82
N LYS A 288 5.96 -17.95 0.11
CA LYS A 288 6.10 -16.49 0.33
C LYS A 288 4.79 -15.75 0.03
N GLU A 289 4.06 -16.21 -0.98
CA GLU A 289 2.74 -15.70 -1.36
C GLU A 289 1.72 -15.95 -0.25
N ASP A 290 1.70 -17.14 0.37
CA ASP A 290 0.82 -17.44 1.51
C ASP A 290 1.11 -16.51 2.69
N LEU A 291 2.39 -16.36 3.03
CA LEU A 291 2.83 -15.45 4.10
C LEU A 291 2.45 -14.00 3.80
N ALA A 292 2.59 -13.56 2.54
CA ALA A 292 2.23 -12.21 2.15
C ALA A 292 0.70 -12.01 2.18
N CYS A 293 -0.11 -13.00 1.77
CA CYS A 293 -1.57 -12.99 1.96
C CYS A 293 -1.92 -12.82 3.44
N LEU A 294 -1.30 -13.60 4.34
CA LEU A 294 -1.51 -13.52 5.78
C LEU A 294 -1.22 -12.11 6.32
N LYS A 295 -0.08 -11.53 5.97
CA LYS A 295 0.30 -10.18 6.42
C LYS A 295 -0.66 -9.09 5.94
N VAL A 296 -1.21 -9.22 4.74
CA VAL A 296 -2.18 -8.25 4.21
C VAL A 296 -3.56 -8.43 4.82
N ILE A 297 -4.05 -9.66 4.90
CA ILE A 297 -5.43 -9.96 5.31
C ILE A 297 -5.60 -9.87 6.82
N CYS A 298 -4.61 -10.38 7.57
CA CYS A 298 -4.65 -10.49 9.02
C CYS A 298 -3.73 -9.49 9.73
N GLY A 299 -3.16 -8.52 9.01
CA GLY A 299 -2.31 -7.49 9.61
C GLY A 299 -3.12 -6.50 10.46
N ASP A 300 -2.62 -6.19 11.66
CA ASP A 300 -3.25 -5.23 12.57
C ASP A 300 -3.08 -3.77 12.10
N VAL A 301 -3.91 -3.41 11.13
CA VAL A 301 -3.94 -2.08 10.52
C VAL A 301 -5.33 -1.49 10.64
N ASN A 302 -5.43 -0.31 11.24
CA ASN A 302 -6.66 0.45 11.27
C ASN A 302 -7.11 0.84 9.85
N GLN A 303 -8.25 0.31 9.42
CA GLN A 303 -8.84 0.50 8.10
C GLN A 303 -9.53 1.87 7.93
N ASN A 304 -8.95 2.93 8.49
CA ASN A 304 -9.42 4.31 8.35
C ASN A 304 -8.75 5.01 7.17
N PHE A 305 -9.29 4.81 5.97
CA PHE A 305 -8.88 5.49 4.74
C PHE A 305 -10.07 5.92 3.88
N PRO A 306 -9.89 6.89 2.98
CA PRO A 306 -10.95 7.29 2.05
C PRO A 306 -11.43 6.09 1.20
N GLY A 307 -12.71 5.75 1.32
CA GLY A 307 -13.31 4.62 0.59
C GLY A 307 -13.20 3.26 1.28
N ALA A 308 -12.71 3.21 2.52
CA ALA A 308 -12.68 1.98 3.31
C ALA A 308 -14.06 1.34 3.47
N GLN A 309 -14.12 0.02 3.32
CA GLN A 309 -15.34 -0.76 3.48
C GLN A 309 -15.57 -1.04 4.98
N THR A 310 -16.83 -1.10 5.40
CA THR A 310 -17.16 -1.25 6.83
C THR A 310 -16.92 -2.64 7.39
N ASN A 311 -16.92 -3.66 6.54
CA ASN A 311 -16.75 -5.06 6.93
C ASN A 311 -15.28 -5.50 7.00
N LEU A 312 -14.31 -4.62 6.72
CA LEU A 312 -12.89 -4.97 6.81
C LEU A 312 -12.47 -5.32 8.26
N ASN A 313 -13.14 -4.74 9.26
CA ASN A 313 -12.87 -5.04 10.67
C ASN A 313 -13.25 -6.49 11.04
N ASN A 314 -14.35 -7.04 10.47
CA ASN A 314 -14.79 -8.40 10.74
C ASN A 314 -13.73 -9.42 10.30
N LEU A 315 -13.14 -9.20 9.12
CA LEU A 315 -12.08 -10.05 8.60
C LEU A 315 -10.88 -10.15 9.57
N HIS A 316 -10.54 -9.02 10.19
CA HIS A 316 -9.46 -8.97 11.15
C HIS A 316 -9.80 -9.70 12.45
N GLU A 317 -11.05 -9.60 12.93
CA GLU A 317 -11.55 -10.38 14.06
C GLU A 317 -11.51 -11.89 13.77
N THR A 318 -11.96 -12.32 12.58
CA THR A 318 -11.91 -13.71 12.13
C THR A 318 -10.48 -14.24 12.12
N CYS A 319 -9.53 -13.52 11.52
CA CYS A 319 -8.10 -13.88 11.55
C CYS A 319 -7.57 -14.08 12.97
N ASN A 320 -7.87 -13.16 13.90
CA ASN A 320 -7.36 -13.19 15.26
C ASN A 320 -7.97 -14.33 16.12
N SER A 321 -9.15 -14.81 15.74
CA SER A 321 -9.82 -15.93 16.40
C SER A 321 -9.38 -17.32 15.93
N CYS A 322 -8.67 -17.39 14.80
CA CYS A 322 -8.32 -18.63 14.13
C CYS A 322 -7.00 -19.20 14.66
N ASP A 323 -6.94 -20.51 14.89
CA ASP A 323 -5.66 -21.18 15.15
C ASP A 323 -4.70 -20.98 13.96
N LYS A 324 -3.42 -20.76 14.25
CA LYS A 324 -2.42 -20.41 13.24
C LYS A 324 -2.31 -21.46 12.12
N ARG A 325 -2.38 -22.75 12.45
CA ARG A 325 -2.29 -23.83 11.45
C ARG A 325 -3.53 -23.83 10.55
N THR A 326 -4.71 -23.72 11.14
CA THR A 326 -5.98 -23.66 10.39
C THR A 326 -6.05 -22.39 9.53
N LEU A 327 -5.56 -21.25 10.03
CA LEU A 327 -5.52 -19.99 9.30
C LEU A 327 -4.65 -20.09 8.05
N VAL A 328 -3.47 -20.71 8.14
CA VAL A 328 -2.60 -20.97 6.97
C VAL A 328 -3.35 -21.78 5.91
N GLN A 329 -4.03 -22.85 6.31
CA GLN A 329 -4.80 -23.69 5.39
C GLN A 329 -5.99 -22.93 4.79
N ALA A 330 -6.69 -22.13 5.60
CA ALA A 330 -7.80 -21.31 5.15
C ALA A 330 -7.37 -20.26 4.13
N ILE A 331 -6.24 -19.59 4.36
CA ILE A 331 -5.69 -18.60 3.42
C ILE A 331 -5.35 -19.24 2.07
N LYS A 332 -4.73 -20.42 2.05
CA LYS A 332 -4.45 -21.15 0.81
C LYS A 332 -5.73 -21.41 -0.02
N GLN A 333 -6.85 -21.67 0.65
CA GLN A 333 -8.12 -22.00 0.02
C GLN A 333 -8.98 -20.78 -0.33
N CYS A 334 -8.81 -19.66 0.39
CA CYS A 334 -9.67 -18.48 0.28
C CYS A 334 -9.00 -17.26 -0.38
N CYS A 335 -7.66 -17.14 -0.38
CA CYS A 335 -6.98 -15.92 -0.89
C CYS A 335 -7.27 -15.65 -2.39
N PHE A 336 -7.66 -16.68 -3.16
CA PHE A 336 -8.08 -16.52 -4.57
C PHE A 336 -9.21 -15.51 -4.77
N ILE A 337 -10.08 -15.32 -3.77
CA ILE A 337 -11.22 -14.39 -3.79
C ILE A 337 -10.74 -12.95 -4.08
N LEU A 338 -9.52 -12.60 -3.65
CA LEU A 338 -8.90 -11.30 -3.89
C LEU A 338 -7.71 -11.37 -4.88
N HIS A 339 -7.26 -12.55 -5.27
CA HIS A 339 -6.10 -12.72 -6.17
C HIS A 339 -6.46 -12.96 -7.62
N ASN A 340 -7.65 -13.48 -7.92
CA ASN A 340 -8.02 -13.82 -9.29
C ASN A 340 -8.83 -12.69 -9.94
N PRO A 341 -8.25 -11.88 -10.85
CA PRO A 341 -8.95 -10.71 -11.38
C PRO A 341 -10.20 -11.06 -12.19
N SER A 342 -10.21 -12.22 -12.85
CA SER A 342 -11.37 -12.71 -13.60
C SER A 342 -12.53 -13.03 -12.68
N PHE A 343 -12.26 -13.69 -11.55
CA PHE A 343 -13.24 -13.98 -10.51
C PHE A 343 -13.74 -12.68 -9.86
N VAL A 344 -12.83 -11.83 -9.39
CA VAL A 344 -13.12 -10.53 -8.76
C VAL A 344 -14.04 -9.70 -9.65
N ASN A 345 -13.72 -9.56 -10.94
CA ASN A 345 -14.52 -8.79 -11.90
C ASN A 345 -15.91 -9.40 -12.17
N CYS A 346 -16.03 -10.73 -12.09
CA CYS A 346 -17.28 -11.43 -12.30
C CYS A 346 -18.20 -11.33 -11.06
N TYR A 347 -17.66 -11.69 -9.89
CA TYR A 347 -18.41 -11.83 -8.64
C TYR A 347 -18.86 -10.47 -8.10
N ASP A 348 -17.98 -9.48 -8.20
CA ASP A 348 -18.28 -8.12 -7.82
C ASP A 348 -18.10 -7.17 -9.01
N LYS A 349 -19.12 -7.19 -9.88
CA LYS A 349 -19.25 -6.32 -11.07
C LYS A 349 -19.26 -4.83 -10.74
N GLN A 350 -19.22 -4.42 -9.46
CA GLN A 350 -18.98 -3.03 -9.10
C GLN A 350 -17.57 -2.65 -9.56
N THR A 351 -17.50 -2.22 -10.81
CA THR A 351 -16.49 -1.29 -11.29
C THR A 351 -16.77 0.02 -10.56
N ASP A 352 -15.76 0.54 -9.90
CA ASP A 352 -15.77 1.86 -9.29
C ASP A 352 -16.45 2.03 -7.92
N VAL A 353 -15.65 1.85 -6.86
CA VAL A 353 -15.51 2.92 -5.86
C VAL A 353 -14.58 3.98 -6.45
N ALA A 354 -14.91 4.50 -7.64
CA ALA A 354 -14.50 5.83 -8.00
C ALA A 354 -15.41 6.73 -7.20
N TYR A 355 -14.78 7.68 -6.54
CA TYR A 355 -15.35 8.79 -5.82
C TYR A 355 -16.23 9.66 -6.76
N SER A 356 -17.31 9.12 -7.33
CA SER A 356 -18.33 9.92 -8.02
C SER A 356 -19.09 10.84 -7.05
N ILE A 357 -18.75 10.79 -5.76
CA ILE A 357 -19.31 11.61 -4.68
C ILE A 357 -18.28 12.64 -4.19
N ILE A 358 -17.79 13.54 -5.04
CA ILE A 358 -17.47 14.94 -4.62
C ILE A 358 -17.88 15.91 -5.72
N LYS A 359 -19.12 15.80 -6.20
CA LYS A 359 -19.75 16.93 -6.91
C LYS A 359 -21.16 17.23 -6.45
N LYS A 360 -21.90 16.25 -5.93
CA LYS A 360 -23.25 16.47 -5.36
C LYS A 360 -23.52 15.46 -4.24
N GLN A 361 -23.85 15.96 -3.05
CA GLN A 361 -24.33 15.25 -1.83
C GLN A 361 -23.27 14.72 -0.84
N LYS A 362 -23.35 15.27 0.39
CA LYS A 362 -22.60 14.96 1.62
C LYS A 362 -22.97 13.61 2.26
N THR A 363 -23.24 12.58 1.47
CA THR A 363 -23.61 11.26 2.01
C THR A 363 -22.61 10.23 1.51
N VAL A 364 -21.61 9.93 2.33
CA VAL A 364 -20.75 8.76 2.14
C VAL A 364 -21.63 7.54 2.39
N LEU A 365 -22.22 6.98 1.33
CA LEU A 365 -22.82 5.65 1.40
C LEU A 365 -21.67 4.67 1.67
N LYS A 366 -21.51 4.31 2.95
CA LYS A 366 -20.65 3.20 3.38
C LYS A 366 -21.16 1.94 2.68
N LYS A 367 -20.43 1.48 1.67
CA LYS A 367 -20.72 0.20 1.00
C LYS A 367 -19.95 -0.92 1.71
N THR A 368 -20.59 -2.08 1.77
CA THR A 368 -19.99 -3.35 2.18
C THR A 368 -19.42 -4.00 0.93
N SER A 369 -18.14 -4.42 0.94
CA SER A 369 -17.57 -5.17 -0.19
C SER A 369 -18.06 -6.61 -0.15
N LYS A 370 -18.66 -7.08 -1.26
CA LYS A 370 -19.09 -8.47 -1.41
C LYS A 370 -17.91 -9.44 -1.37
N LEU A 371 -16.76 -9.04 -1.89
CA LEU A 371 -15.55 -9.87 -1.89
C LEU A 371 -14.94 -9.97 -0.49
N THR A 372 -14.88 -8.85 0.23
CA THR A 372 -14.42 -8.86 1.63
C THR A 372 -15.33 -9.73 2.49
N SER A 373 -16.66 -9.64 2.30
CA SER A 373 -17.61 -10.52 3.02
C SER A 373 -17.42 -11.99 2.65
N LEU A 374 -17.31 -12.32 1.36
CA LEU A 374 -17.09 -13.70 0.93
C LEU A 374 -15.77 -14.25 1.48
N LEU A 375 -14.70 -13.44 1.51
CA LEU A 375 -13.42 -13.83 2.10
C LEU A 375 -13.54 -14.06 3.60
N ASP A 376 -14.21 -13.17 4.32
CA ASP A 376 -14.46 -13.30 5.76
C ASP A 376 -15.26 -14.58 6.08
N GLU A 377 -16.36 -14.82 5.35
CA GLU A 377 -17.17 -16.03 5.49
C GLU A 377 -16.38 -17.31 5.15
N CYS A 378 -15.52 -17.26 4.12
CA CYS A 378 -14.64 -18.37 3.74
C CYS A 378 -13.63 -18.69 4.84
N LEU A 379 -12.96 -17.66 5.38
CA LEU A 379 -12.02 -17.84 6.49
C LEU A 379 -12.75 -18.33 7.74
N PHE A 380 -13.88 -17.73 8.10
CA PHE A 380 -14.66 -18.11 9.28
C PHE A 380 -15.15 -19.56 9.19
N GLY A 381 -15.68 -19.98 8.03
CA GLY A 381 -16.14 -21.35 7.80
C GLY A 381 -15.05 -22.39 8.02
N LEU A 382 -13.83 -22.13 7.54
CA LEU A 382 -12.69 -23.02 7.72
C LEU A 382 -12.08 -22.94 9.12
N CYS A 383 -11.95 -21.74 9.67
CA CYS A 383 -11.34 -21.49 10.99
C CYS A 383 -12.19 -22.00 12.16
N SER A 384 -13.51 -21.91 12.04
CA SER A 384 -14.45 -22.37 13.06
C SER A 384 -14.97 -23.78 12.80
N GLU A 385 -14.43 -24.47 11.79
CA GLU A 385 -14.89 -25.80 11.35
C GLU A 385 -16.42 -25.83 11.14
N ASN A 386 -16.97 -24.74 10.60
CA ASN A 386 -18.40 -24.55 10.43
C ASN A 386 -18.82 -25.05 9.05
N SER A 387 -19.25 -26.32 9.00
CA SER A 387 -19.70 -27.02 7.80
C SER A 387 -20.78 -26.25 7.02
N ASP A 388 -21.73 -25.61 7.72
CA ASP A 388 -22.81 -24.85 7.10
C ASP A 388 -22.28 -23.60 6.41
N MET A 389 -21.41 -22.83 7.07
CA MET A 389 -20.80 -21.64 6.47
C MET A 389 -19.90 -22.02 5.29
N CYS A 390 -19.12 -23.08 5.42
CA CYS A 390 -18.28 -23.59 4.34
C CYS A 390 -19.10 -23.92 3.09
N ARG A 391 -20.23 -24.63 3.25
CA ARG A 391 -21.17 -24.93 2.15
C ARG A 391 -21.86 -23.69 1.60
N LEU A 392 -22.23 -22.73 2.46
CA LEU A 392 -22.81 -21.46 2.02
C LEU A 392 -21.87 -20.69 1.10
N VAL A 393 -20.57 -20.65 1.42
CA VAL A 393 -19.54 -20.01 0.57
C VAL A 393 -19.42 -20.73 -0.77
N GLN A 394 -19.35 -22.07 -0.78
CA GLN A 394 -19.31 -22.86 -2.01
C GLN A 394 -20.53 -22.58 -2.90
N ASN A 395 -21.73 -22.69 -2.35
CA ASN A 395 -22.99 -22.42 -3.06
C ASN A 395 -23.04 -20.97 -3.58
N SER A 396 -22.62 -19.99 -2.78
CA SER A 396 -22.59 -18.58 -3.19
C SER A 396 -21.68 -18.35 -4.41
N ILE A 397 -20.55 -19.04 -4.47
CA ILE A 397 -19.64 -18.98 -5.63
C ILE A 397 -20.26 -19.66 -6.85
N GLU A 398 -20.84 -20.85 -6.69
CA GLU A 398 -21.46 -21.60 -7.79
C GLU A 398 -22.67 -20.87 -8.38
N ASP A 399 -23.59 -20.43 -7.52
CA ASP A 399 -24.82 -19.72 -7.88
C ASP A 399 -24.54 -18.34 -8.51
N SER A 400 -23.38 -17.74 -8.23
CA SER A 400 -22.97 -16.49 -8.87
C SER A 400 -22.67 -16.64 -10.37
N GLY A 401 -22.46 -17.87 -10.85
CA GLY A 401 -22.01 -18.16 -12.22
C GLY A 401 -20.58 -17.71 -12.50
N CYS A 402 -19.76 -17.45 -11.47
CA CYS A 402 -18.38 -17.02 -11.59
C CYS A 402 -17.35 -18.11 -11.27
N ALA A 403 -17.79 -19.32 -10.91
CA ALA A 403 -16.92 -20.45 -10.62
C ALA A 403 -16.01 -20.82 -11.81
N ASP A 404 -16.50 -20.65 -13.05
CA ASP A 404 -15.73 -20.89 -14.28
C ASP A 404 -14.55 -19.92 -14.48
N LYS A 405 -14.48 -18.84 -13.69
CA LYS A 405 -13.36 -17.88 -13.70
C LYS A 405 -12.21 -18.31 -12.78
N ILE A 406 -12.40 -19.34 -11.98
CA ILE A 406 -11.37 -19.93 -11.13
C ILE A 406 -10.55 -20.92 -11.97
N ARG A 407 -9.23 -20.95 -11.78
CA ARG A 407 -8.38 -21.86 -12.55
C ARG A 407 -8.67 -23.31 -12.12
N PRO A 408 -8.85 -24.28 -13.04
CA PRO A 408 -9.29 -25.64 -12.71
C PRO A 408 -8.39 -26.39 -11.71
N ASN A 409 -7.08 -26.07 -11.69
CA ASN A 409 -6.09 -26.74 -10.85
C ASN A 409 -5.72 -25.93 -9.59
N GLN A 410 -6.44 -24.84 -9.31
CA GLN A 410 -6.18 -24.05 -8.12
C GLN A 410 -6.84 -24.72 -6.91
N HIS A 411 -6.07 -24.96 -5.85
CA HIS A 411 -6.63 -25.42 -4.59
C HIS A 411 -7.45 -24.27 -3.98
N THR A 412 -8.76 -24.44 -3.88
CA THR A 412 -9.71 -23.43 -3.39
C THR A 412 -10.77 -24.11 -2.53
N ILE A 413 -11.57 -23.29 -1.83
CA ILE A 413 -12.71 -23.76 -1.04
C ILE A 413 -13.67 -24.66 -1.83
N LEU A 414 -13.82 -24.48 -3.16
CA LEU A 414 -14.71 -25.30 -3.99
C LEU A 414 -14.29 -26.77 -4.06
N ASN A 415 -13.02 -27.06 -3.83
CA ASN A 415 -12.47 -28.42 -3.88
C ASN A 415 -12.22 -28.99 -2.47
N SER A 416 -12.64 -28.29 -1.42
CA SER A 416 -12.47 -28.68 -0.02
C SER A 416 -13.68 -29.41 0.51
N THR A 417 -13.46 -30.38 1.40
CA THR A 417 -14.53 -31.08 2.12
C THR A 417 -15.03 -30.21 3.28
N CYS A 418 -16.27 -29.73 3.19
CA CYS A 418 -16.96 -29.02 4.28
C CYS A 418 -17.59 -29.97 5.30
N GLU A 419 -16.97 -31.12 5.57
CA GLU A 419 -17.45 -32.11 6.55
C GLU A 419 -16.48 -32.15 7.72
N TYR A 420 -16.81 -31.39 8.76
CA TYR A 420 -16.11 -31.38 10.04
C TYR A 420 -16.93 -32.20 11.05
N TYR A 421 -16.27 -33.06 11.83
CA TYR A 421 -16.89 -34.05 12.73
C TYR A 421 -16.86 -33.62 14.20
#